data_AF-A0A0B3AL22-F1
#
_entry.id   AF-A0A0B3AL22-F1
#
_cell.length_a   1.000
_cell.length_b   1.000
_cell.length_c   1.000
_cell.angle_alpha   90.00
_cell.angle_beta   90.00
_cell.angle_gamma   90.00
#
_symmetry.space_group_name_H-M   'P 1'
#
loop_
_entity.id
_entity.type
_entity.pdbx_description
1 polymer ?
#
loop_
_entity_poly.entity_id
_entity_poly.type
_entity_poly.pdbx_seq_one_letter_code
_entity_poly.pdbx_strand_id
1 'polypeptide(L)'
;MIASIVDTVIFVEAGKIAKILSLSLRIKMPSGMREADLSRPVIEVRDFATGKLLYELYKFGEETVVAEMERNSTGKGNKERNSPTTQANIFEDRKNIIIQAEEGKYTLLIDGRPLTSISISRNGEARINKRSNLGNKLLKAIMRRQNVELS
;
A
#
# COMPACT_ATOMS: atom_id res chain seq x y z
N MET A 1 -1.70 -19.57 8.87
CA MET A 1 -2.37 -20.72 8.21
C MET A 1 -2.92 -20.40 6.81
N ILE A 2 -2.78 -19.19 6.25
CA ILE A 2 -3.34 -18.91 4.90
C ILE A 2 -2.63 -19.75 3.81
N ALA A 3 -1.29 -19.75 3.78
CA ALA A 3 -0.53 -20.50 2.76
C ALA A 3 -0.69 -22.04 2.86
N SER A 4 -1.15 -22.56 4.01
CA SER A 4 -1.46 -23.99 4.16
C SER A 4 -2.87 -24.36 3.69
N ILE A 5 -3.71 -23.37 3.38
CA ILE A 5 -5.08 -23.54 2.91
C ILE A 5 -5.18 -23.14 1.43
N VAL A 6 -4.46 -22.10 1.02
CA VAL A 6 -4.43 -21.57 -0.34
C VAL A 6 -2.98 -21.35 -0.78
N ASP A 7 -2.54 -22.10 -1.79
CA ASP A 7 -1.21 -21.96 -2.38
C ASP A 7 -1.22 -21.32 -3.77
N THR A 8 -2.36 -21.35 -4.49
CA THR A 8 -2.45 -20.94 -5.89
C THR A 8 -3.77 -20.22 -6.16
N VAL A 9 -3.71 -19.11 -6.89
CA VAL A 9 -4.89 -18.36 -7.37
C VAL A 9 -4.82 -18.23 -8.88
N ILE A 10 -5.88 -18.65 -9.56
CA ILE A 10 -5.98 -18.63 -11.03
C ILE A 10 -7.08 -17.64 -11.43
N PHE A 11 -6.69 -16.60 -12.17
CA PHE A 11 -7.62 -15.66 -12.78
C PHE A 11 -8.01 -16.19 -14.16
N VAL A 12 -9.32 -16.33 -14.39
CA VAL A 12 -9.88 -16.79 -15.66
C VAL A 12 -10.70 -15.66 -16.27
N GLU A 13 -10.43 -15.32 -17.52
CA GLU A 13 -11.15 -14.31 -18.30
C GLU A 13 -11.54 -14.89 -19.65
N ALA A 14 -12.83 -14.79 -20.02
CA ALA A 14 -13.37 -15.33 -21.28
C ALA A 14 -12.98 -16.80 -21.56
N GLY A 15 -12.99 -17.64 -20.52
CA GLY A 15 -12.64 -19.07 -20.63
C GLY A 15 -11.15 -19.35 -20.80
N LYS A 16 -10.28 -18.35 -20.68
CA LYS A 16 -8.82 -18.48 -20.77
C LYS A 16 -8.17 -18.12 -19.43
N ILE A 17 -7.03 -18.75 -19.13
CA ILE A 17 -6.23 -18.39 -17.97
C ILE A 17 -5.56 -17.03 -18.25
N ALA A 18 -5.94 -16.02 -17.49
CA ALA A 18 -5.42 -14.66 -17.62
C ALA A 18 -4.17 -14.45 -16.75
N LYS A 19 -4.15 -15.00 -15.53
CA LYS A 19 -3.02 -14.87 -14.59
C LYS A 19 -3.01 -15.99 -13.58
N ILE A 20 -1.82 -16.41 -13.17
CA ILE A 20 -1.63 -17.39 -12.10
C ILE A 20 -0.75 -16.75 -11.03
N LEU A 21 -1.20 -16.78 -9.78
CA LEU A 21 -0.44 -16.33 -8.62
C LEU A 21 -0.12 -17.52 -7.73
N SER A 22 1.12 -17.58 -7.25
CA SER A 22 1.58 -18.55 -6.26
C SER A 22 1.80 -17.89 -4.91
N LEU A 23 1.34 -18.52 -3.84
CA LEU A 23 1.48 -18.10 -2.46
C LEU A 23 2.48 -19.01 -1.75
N SER A 24 3.47 -18.44 -1.08
CA SER A 24 4.44 -19.21 -0.31
C SER A 24 4.75 -18.57 1.03
N LEU A 25 4.85 -19.38 2.08
CA LEU A 25 5.25 -18.91 3.41
C LEU A 25 6.78 -18.82 3.47
N ARG A 26 7.32 -17.68 3.89
CA ARG A 26 8.76 -17.49 4.15
C ARG A 26 8.97 -16.76 5.46
N ILE A 27 10.06 -17.10 6.15
CA ILE A 27 10.52 -16.36 7.32
C ILE A 27 11.48 -15.28 6.82
N LYS A 28 11.08 -14.01 6.94
CA LYS A 28 11.92 -12.87 6.53
C LYS A 28 11.51 -11.59 7.23
N MET A 29 12.28 -10.54 7.03
CA MET A 29 11.88 -9.16 7.36
C MET A 29 10.85 -8.68 6.34
N PRO A 30 9.64 -8.27 6.77
CA PRO A 30 8.64 -7.69 5.87
C PRO A 30 9.12 -6.37 5.25
N SER A 31 8.67 -6.08 4.02
CA SER A 31 8.98 -4.82 3.35
C SER A 31 8.40 -3.62 4.12
N GLY A 32 9.20 -2.56 4.31
CA GLY A 32 8.78 -1.34 5.02
C GLY A 32 9.09 -1.30 6.53
N MET A 33 9.72 -2.34 7.11
CA MET A 33 10.23 -2.32 8.49
C MET A 33 11.75 -2.07 8.53
N ARG A 34 12.22 -1.29 9.50
CA ARG A 34 13.64 -0.92 9.68
C ARG A 34 14.34 -1.55 10.90
N GLU A 35 13.62 -2.19 11.83
CA GLU A 35 14.23 -2.82 13.02
C GLU A 35 14.54 -4.31 12.79
N ALA A 36 15.78 -4.70 13.12
CA ALA A 36 16.46 -5.89 12.62
C ALA A 36 16.15 -7.22 13.34
N ASP A 37 15.28 -7.24 14.35
CA ASP A 37 15.22 -8.37 15.30
C ASP A 37 13.93 -9.22 15.27
N LEU A 38 13.07 -9.06 14.27
CA LEU A 38 11.87 -9.89 14.12
C LEU A 38 11.77 -10.46 12.71
N SER A 39 12.49 -11.56 12.48
CA SER A 39 12.13 -12.48 11.40
C SER A 39 10.71 -12.99 11.64
N ARG A 40 9.79 -12.64 10.74
CA ARG A 40 8.36 -12.97 10.88
C ARG A 40 7.93 -13.92 9.75
N PRO A 41 6.88 -14.72 9.98
CA PRO A 41 6.22 -15.43 8.90
C PRO A 41 5.52 -14.42 7.98
N VAL A 42 5.98 -14.37 6.73
CA VAL A 42 5.42 -13.57 5.63
C VAL A 42 4.92 -14.51 4.55
N ILE A 43 3.76 -14.23 3.99
CA ILE A 43 3.26 -14.92 2.80
C ILE A 43 3.60 -14.06 1.60
N GLU A 44 4.43 -14.60 0.72
CA GLU A 44 4.76 -13.98 -0.56
C GLU A 44 3.75 -14.42 -1.61
N VAL A 45 3.15 -13.45 -2.30
CA VAL A 45 2.32 -13.69 -3.48
C VAL A 45 3.14 -13.29 -4.70
N ARG A 46 3.47 -14.28 -5.52
CA ARG A 46 4.28 -14.10 -6.72
C ARG A 46 3.45 -14.39 -7.96
N ASP A 47 3.76 -13.69 -9.04
CA ASP A 47 3.34 -14.10 -10.36
C ASP A 47 4.00 -15.43 -10.71
N PHE A 48 3.21 -16.45 -11.05
CA PHE A 48 3.72 -17.80 -11.26
C PHE A 48 4.61 -17.90 -12.51
N ALA A 49 4.30 -17.14 -13.57
CA ALA A 49 5.03 -17.20 -14.83
C ALA A 49 6.39 -16.51 -14.73
N THR A 50 6.47 -15.40 -14.00
CA THR A 50 7.69 -14.58 -13.90
C THR A 50 8.46 -14.75 -12.60
N GLY A 51 7.85 -15.35 -11.57
CA GLY A 51 8.42 -15.44 -10.22
C GLY A 51 8.45 -14.11 -9.47
N LYS A 52 7.92 -13.04 -10.07
CA LYS A 52 7.96 -11.68 -9.53
C LYS A 52 7.09 -11.55 -8.30
N LEU A 53 7.65 -11.01 -7.22
CA LEU A 53 6.90 -10.71 -6.00
C LEU A 53 5.95 -9.56 -6.27
N LEU A 54 4.65 -9.80 -6.12
CA LEU A 54 3.60 -8.82 -6.32
C LEU A 54 3.08 -8.30 -4.99
N TYR A 55 2.89 -9.21 -4.03
CA TYR A 55 2.38 -8.87 -2.71
C TYR A 55 3.11 -9.60 -1.59
N GLU A 56 3.10 -8.98 -0.41
CA GLU A 56 3.48 -9.59 0.86
C GLU A 56 2.32 -9.50 1.84
N LEU A 57 2.01 -10.60 2.53
CA LEU A 57 1.06 -10.61 3.62
C LEU A 57 1.76 -10.97 4.92
N TYR A 58 1.56 -10.16 5.95
CA TYR A 58 2.18 -10.40 7.25
C TYR A 58 1.30 -9.86 8.39
N LYS A 59 1.62 -10.28 9.61
CA LYS A 59 0.95 -9.79 10.82
C LYS A 59 1.70 -8.59 11.42
N PHE A 60 0.96 -7.52 11.67
CA PHE A 60 1.42 -6.37 12.44
C PHE A 60 0.50 -6.21 13.66
N GLY A 61 1.04 -6.49 14.85
CA GLY A 61 0.19 -6.73 16.03
C GLY A 61 -0.83 -7.83 15.76
N GLU A 62 -2.11 -7.53 15.95
CA GLU A 62 -3.24 -8.44 15.71
C GLU A 62 -3.78 -8.38 14.26
N GLU A 63 -3.37 -7.40 13.46
CA GLU A 63 -3.92 -7.14 12.13
C GLU A 63 -3.11 -7.82 11.03
N THR A 64 -3.79 -8.17 9.93
CA THR A 64 -3.16 -8.74 8.72
C THR A 64 -2.97 -7.63 7.68
N VAL A 65 -1.73 -7.40 7.27
CA VAL A 65 -1.35 -6.41 6.25
C VAL A 65 -1.17 -7.11 4.90
N VAL A 66 -1.56 -6.44 3.82
CA VAL A 66 -1.27 -6.82 2.43
C VAL A 66 -0.51 -5.68 1.77
N ALA A 67 0.76 -5.88 1.45
CA ALA A 67 1.65 -4.87 0.87
C ALA A 67 1.93 -5.18 -0.61
N GLU A 68 1.88 -4.17 -1.48
CA GLU A 68 2.20 -4.27 -2.91
C GLU A 68 3.67 -3.93 -3.20
N MET A 69 4.32 -4.70 -4.07
CA MET A 69 5.76 -4.53 -4.36
C MET A 69 6.07 -3.68 -5.60
N GLU A 70 5.14 -3.57 -6.56
CA GLU A 70 5.31 -2.68 -7.71
C GLU A 70 4.10 -1.77 -7.93
N ARG A 71 4.33 -0.46 -7.81
CA ARG A 71 3.44 0.57 -8.32
C ARG A 71 3.46 0.48 -9.85
N ASN A 72 2.41 -0.04 -10.46
CA ASN A 72 2.26 0.00 -11.92
C ASN A 72 2.24 1.46 -12.38
N SER A 73 3.38 1.88 -12.91
CA SER A 73 3.58 3.12 -13.63
C SER A 73 3.02 2.94 -15.03
N THR A 74 1.78 3.34 -15.23
CA THR A 74 1.19 3.50 -16.57
C THR A 74 0.68 4.92 -16.72
N GLY A 75 1.47 5.76 -17.42
CA GLY A 75 0.98 7.05 -17.96
C GLY A 75 1.99 8.20 -18.07
N LYS A 76 2.97 8.08 -18.98
CA LYS A 76 3.73 9.14 -19.70
C LYS A 76 3.94 10.54 -19.05
N GLY A 77 5.21 10.82 -18.78
CA GLY A 77 5.93 11.97 -19.36
C GLY A 77 5.86 13.33 -18.65
N ASN A 78 6.84 13.64 -17.81
CA ASN A 78 7.87 14.63 -18.14
C ASN A 78 9.00 14.59 -17.10
N LYS A 79 10.23 14.80 -17.55
CA LYS A 79 11.36 15.15 -16.68
C LYS A 79 10.99 16.38 -15.86
N GLU A 80 11.16 16.33 -14.54
CA GLU A 80 12.04 17.25 -13.81
C GLU A 80 11.94 17.05 -12.30
N ARG A 81 13.12 17.11 -11.68
CA ARG A 81 13.39 17.31 -10.25
C ARG A 81 13.13 16.13 -9.32
N ASN A 82 14.27 15.55 -8.93
CA ASN A 82 14.56 15.12 -7.56
C ASN A 82 13.82 15.98 -6.52
N SER A 83 12.64 15.54 -6.14
CA SER A 83 12.03 15.84 -4.86
C SER A 83 11.73 14.47 -4.26
N PRO A 84 12.16 14.17 -3.02
CA PRO A 84 11.88 12.89 -2.39
C PRO A 84 10.36 12.79 -2.25
N THR A 85 9.69 12.12 -3.19
CA THR A 85 8.30 11.76 -3.04
C THR A 85 8.29 10.73 -1.92
N THR A 86 8.16 11.20 -0.69
CA THR A 86 8.14 10.35 0.49
C THR A 86 7.11 9.26 0.22
N GLN A 87 7.53 8.00 0.36
CA GLN A 87 6.68 6.85 0.19
C GLN A 87 5.59 6.89 1.27
N ALA A 88 4.48 7.54 0.96
CA ALA A 88 3.33 7.61 1.83
C ALA A 88 2.45 6.39 1.60
N ASN A 89 2.22 5.59 2.64
CA ASN A 89 1.26 4.50 2.62
C ASN A 89 -0.07 5.02 3.18
N ILE A 90 -1.16 4.87 2.43
CA ILE A 90 -2.48 5.31 2.84
C ILE A 90 -3.33 4.07 3.12
N PHE A 91 -3.81 3.95 4.35
CA PHE A 91 -4.65 2.86 4.83
C PHE A 91 -6.02 3.38 5.27
N GLU A 92 -7.00 2.49 5.33
CA GLU A 92 -8.33 2.79 5.84
C GLU A 92 -8.73 1.80 6.92
N ASP A 93 -9.07 2.29 8.12
CA ASP A 93 -9.76 1.50 9.15
C ASP A 93 -11.28 1.79 9.11
N ARG A 94 -12.05 1.23 10.06
CA ARG A 94 -13.52 1.44 10.12
C ARG A 94 -13.95 2.91 10.29
N LYS A 95 -13.12 3.75 10.92
CA LYS A 95 -13.42 5.13 11.32
C LYS A 95 -12.45 6.17 10.74
N ASN A 96 -11.26 5.79 10.32
CA ASN A 96 -10.17 6.69 9.94
C ASN A 96 -9.48 6.29 8.64
N ILE A 97 -8.87 7.29 8.01
CA ILE A 97 -7.87 7.17 6.95
C ILE A 97 -6.52 7.42 7.64
N ILE A 98 -5.60 6.48 7.52
CA ILE A 98 -4.26 6.53 8.14
C ILE A 98 -3.26 6.78 7.03
N ILE A 99 -2.47 7.84 7.17
CA ILE A 99 -1.44 8.21 6.21
C ILE A 99 -0.10 8.04 6.92
N GLN A 100 0.72 7.11 6.44
CA GLN A 100 2.02 6.80 7.01
C GLN A 100 3.14 7.29 6.10
N ALA A 101 3.99 8.17 6.60
CA ALA A 101 5.17 8.67 5.90
C ALA A 101 6.25 9.08 6.91
N GLU A 102 7.43 9.53 6.44
CA GLU A 102 8.47 10.03 7.34
C GLU A 102 7.98 11.27 8.11
N GLU A 103 8.52 11.53 9.30
CA GLU A 103 8.13 12.71 10.09
C GLU A 103 8.30 13.99 9.26
N GLY A 104 7.25 14.80 9.18
CA GLY A 104 7.29 15.97 8.32
C GLY A 104 5.92 16.61 8.09
N LYS A 105 5.94 17.77 7.43
CA LYS A 105 4.73 18.40 6.91
C LYS A 105 4.63 18.08 5.43
N TYR A 106 3.48 17.57 5.03
CA TYR A 106 3.19 17.17 3.66
C TYR A 106 1.98 17.91 3.14
N THR A 107 1.94 18.14 1.84
CA THR A 107 0.75 18.57 1.14
C THR A 107 0.08 17.36 0.54
N LEU A 108 -1.17 17.14 0.94
CA LEU A 108 -2.02 16.08 0.41
C LEU A 108 -2.56 16.52 -0.95
N LEU A 109 -2.32 15.73 -1.99
CA LEU A 109 -2.80 15.97 -3.35
C LEU A 109 -3.86 14.95 -3.74
N ILE A 110 -4.87 15.38 -4.49
CA ILE A 110 -5.83 14.50 -5.18
C ILE A 110 -5.70 14.76 -6.68
N ASP A 111 -5.39 13.74 -7.47
CA ASP A 111 -5.12 13.85 -8.92
C ASP A 111 -4.13 14.98 -9.25
N GLY A 112 -3.09 15.13 -8.42
CA GLY A 112 -2.05 16.18 -8.57
C GLY A 112 -2.48 17.58 -8.12
N ARG A 113 -3.70 17.78 -7.58
CA ARG A 113 -4.16 19.06 -7.06
C ARG A 113 -4.01 19.13 -5.53
N PRO A 114 -3.35 20.15 -4.97
CA PRO A 114 -3.18 20.27 -3.52
C PRO A 114 -4.54 20.48 -2.84
N LEU A 115 -4.84 19.64 -1.85
CA LEU A 115 -6.06 19.68 -1.05
C LEU A 115 -5.83 20.39 0.28
N THR A 116 -4.84 19.94 1.05
CA THR A 116 -4.49 20.49 2.38
C THR A 116 -3.10 20.05 2.81
N SER A 117 -2.48 20.77 3.73
CA SER A 117 -1.30 20.29 4.43
C SER A 117 -1.69 19.38 5.61
N ILE A 118 -0.91 18.34 5.84
CA ILE A 118 -0.99 17.44 6.99
C ILE A 118 0.39 17.38 7.65
N SER A 119 0.41 17.18 8.97
CA SER A 119 1.66 16.94 9.71
C SER A 119 1.69 15.49 10.15
N ILE A 120 2.80 14.83 9.90
CA ILE A 120 3.09 13.48 10.37
C ILE A 120 4.08 13.60 11.52
N SER A 121 3.68 13.13 12.70
CA SER A 121 4.50 13.15 13.91
C SER A 121 5.59 12.06 13.89
N ARG A 122 6.49 12.05 14.88
CA ARG A 122 7.55 11.03 15.09
C ARG A 122 7.09 9.57 14.99
N ASN A 123 5.82 9.30 15.25
CA ASN A 123 5.20 7.99 15.10
C ASN A 123 5.01 7.58 13.62
N GLY A 124 5.33 8.45 12.67
CA GLY A 124 5.23 8.20 11.24
C GLY A 124 3.81 8.16 10.69
N GLU A 125 2.79 8.53 11.47
CA GLU A 125 1.38 8.38 11.09
C GLU A 125 0.53 9.64 11.31
N ALA A 126 -0.31 9.98 10.34
CA ALA A 126 -1.43 10.91 10.47
C ALA A 126 -2.76 10.16 10.37
N ARG A 127 -3.63 10.33 11.38
CA ARG A 127 -4.97 9.74 11.40
C ARG A 127 -6.03 10.80 11.08
N ILE A 128 -6.83 10.56 10.06
CA ILE A 128 -7.90 11.45 9.61
C ILE A 128 -9.23 10.73 9.78
N ASN A 129 -10.11 11.26 10.64
CA ASN A 129 -11.43 10.67 10.83
C ASN A 129 -12.27 10.79 9.55
N LYS A 130 -12.88 9.69 9.08
CA LYS A 130 -13.69 9.62 7.85
C LYS A 130 -14.93 10.53 7.88
N ARG A 131 -15.42 10.88 9.06
CA ARG A 131 -16.56 11.81 9.25
C ARG A 131 -16.16 13.28 9.19
N SER A 132 -14.87 13.59 9.31
CA SER A 132 -14.39 14.97 9.17
C SER A 132 -14.55 15.47 7.73
N ASN A 133 -14.62 16.79 7.54
CA ASN A 133 -14.70 17.39 6.21
C ASN A 133 -13.53 16.94 5.29
N LEU A 134 -12.34 16.77 5.86
CA LEU A 134 -11.16 16.26 5.16
C LEU A 134 -11.29 14.76 4.85
N GLY A 135 -11.69 13.96 5.84
CA GLY A 135 -11.87 12.52 5.69
C GLY A 135 -12.95 12.15 4.67
N ASN A 136 -14.06 12.88 4.62
CA ASN A 136 -15.12 12.65 3.64
C ASN A 136 -14.65 12.97 2.21
N LYS A 137 -13.87 14.04 2.02
CA LYS A 137 -13.27 14.39 0.73
C LYS A 137 -12.28 13.31 0.27
N LEU A 138 -11.43 12.82 1.17
CA LEU A 138 -10.48 11.76 0.88
C LEU A 138 -11.17 10.43 0.58
N LEU A 139 -12.18 10.07 1.36
CA LEU A 139 -12.98 8.86 1.13
C LEU A 139 -13.63 8.88 -0.26
N LYS A 140 -14.22 10.02 -0.65
CA LYS A 140 -14.79 10.19 -2.00
C LYS A 140 -13.74 10.05 -3.11
N ALA A 141 -12.54 10.58 -2.88
CA ALA A 141 -11.44 10.46 -3.83
C ALA A 141 -10.99 9.00 -3.99
N ILE A 142 -10.81 8.29 -2.87
CA ILE A 142 -10.43 6.87 -2.87
C ILE A 142 -11.51 6.01 -3.53
N MET A 143 -12.80 6.23 -3.20
CA MET A 143 -13.92 5.55 -3.84
C MET A 143 -14.00 5.79 -5.35
N ARG A 144 -13.54 6.96 -5.81
CA ARG A 144 -13.49 7.33 -7.24
C ARG A 144 -12.20 6.86 -7.93
N ARG A 145 -11.34 6.09 -7.25
CA ARG A 145 -10.01 5.69 -7.73
C ARG A 145 -9.14 6.87 -8.15
N GLN A 146 -9.33 8.03 -7.51
CA GLN A 146 -8.48 9.19 -7.70
C GLN A 146 -7.16 8.97 -6.99
N ASN A 147 -6.09 9.51 -7.56
CA ASN A 147 -4.75 9.35 -7.00
C ASN A 147 -4.59 10.26 -5.78
N VAL A 148 -4.25 9.71 -4.62
CA VAL A 148 -4.03 10.47 -3.39
C VAL A 148 -2.56 10.35 -3.00
N GLU A 149 -1.84 11.47 -3.01
CA GLU A 149 -0.38 11.51 -2.82
C GLU A 149 0.04 12.56 -1.78
N LEU A 150 1.27 12.44 -1.28
CA LEU A 150 1.92 13.45 -0.44
C LEU A 150 3.10 14.09 -1.19
N SER A 151 3.22 15.42 -1.11
CA SER A 151 4.38 16.20 -1.57
C SER A 151 4.94 17.10 -0.49
#